data_AF-A0A934XSU4-F1
#
_entry.id   AF-A0A934XSU4-F1
#
_cell.length_a   1.000
_cell.length_b   1.000
_cell.length_c   1.000
_cell.angle_alpha   90.00
_cell.angle_beta   90.00
_cell.angle_gamma   90.00
#
_symmetry.space_group_name_H-M   'P 1'
#
loop_
_entity.id
_entity.type
_entity.pdbx_description
1 polymer ?
#
loop_
_entity_poly.entity_id
_entity_poly.type
_entity_poly.pdbx_seq_one_letter_code
_entity_poly.pdbx_strand_id
1 'polypeptide(L)'
;MLLGYKCCRGGQQEITHSLSPDDLELLREIMENPPLQAGYFPQTKLPEGVNLRQPVKHGLDSIDKFYTPRNLAAMSHLWQAIQRIEDTNLAAYVAFAFTSLYQRVTDFP
;
A
#
# COMPACT_ATOMS: atom_id res chain seq x y z
N MET A 1 17.16 1.44 -2.54
CA MET A 1 15.78 1.61 -3.03
C MET A 1 15.80 2.74 -4.02
N LEU A 2 15.29 2.53 -5.24
CA LEU A 2 15.37 3.46 -6.38
C LEU A 2 13.95 3.96 -6.69
N LEU A 3 13.79 5.24 -6.99
CA LEU A 3 12.51 5.80 -7.44
C LEU A 3 12.61 6.11 -8.94
N GLY A 4 11.91 5.34 -9.77
CA GLY A 4 11.78 5.56 -11.20
C GLY A 4 10.44 6.19 -11.55
N TYR A 5 10.43 7.23 -12.38
CA TYR A 5 9.20 7.81 -12.94
C TYR A 5 9.38 8.17 -14.42
N LYS A 6 8.28 8.14 -15.19
CA LYS A 6 8.28 8.57 -16.59
C LYS A 6 8.44 10.09 -16.64
N CYS A 7 9.55 10.57 -17.20
CA CYS A 7 9.81 12.00 -17.34
C CYS A 7 9.66 12.47 -18.80
N CYS A 8 9.45 13.77 -18.96
CA CYS A 8 8.73 14.46 -20.04
C CYS A 8 9.42 14.54 -21.42
N ARG A 9 10.44 13.71 -21.70
CA ARG A 9 11.11 13.67 -23.01
C ARG A 9 10.69 12.41 -23.77
N GLY A 10 10.50 12.53 -25.09
CA GLY A 10 10.02 11.43 -25.92
C GLY A 10 10.83 10.15 -25.71
N GLY A 11 10.14 9.06 -25.34
CA GLY A 11 10.73 7.75 -25.01
C GLY A 11 10.48 7.33 -23.55
N GLN A 12 10.53 6.02 -23.28
CA GLN A 12 10.54 5.51 -21.90
C GLN A 12 11.94 5.68 -21.33
N GLN A 13 12.17 6.80 -20.64
CA GLN A 13 13.40 7.01 -19.87
C GLN A 13 13.07 6.92 -18.38
N GLU A 14 13.70 5.97 -17.70
CA GLU A 14 13.70 5.86 -16.25
C GLU A 14 14.82 6.75 -15.71
N ILE A 15 14.48 7.73 -14.88
CA ILE A 15 15.46 8.52 -14.13
C ILE A 15 15.46 8.00 -12.70
N THR A 16 16.63 7.65 -12.20
CA THR A 16 16.82 7.16 -10.85
C THR A 16 17.56 8.18 -10.00
N HIS A 17 17.00 8.53 -8.85
CA HIS A 17 17.65 9.36 -7.86
C HIS A 17 18.08 8.54 -6.65
N SER A 18 19.29 8.80 -6.15
CA SER A 18 19.71 8.32 -4.85
C SER A 18 18.90 9.00 -3.75
N LEU A 19 18.58 8.25 -2.70
CA LEU A 19 17.95 8.79 -1.50
C LEU A 19 18.92 9.75 -0.80
N SER A 20 18.40 10.90 -0.38
CA SER A 20 19.13 11.83 0.47
C SER A 20 19.26 11.26 1.90
N PRO A 21 20.19 11.79 2.72
CA PRO A 21 20.25 11.44 4.14
C PRO A 21 18.93 11.67 4.88
N ASP A 22 18.21 12.73 4.53
CA ASP A 22 16.90 13.07 5.13
C ASP A 22 15.84 12.02 4.77
N ASP A 23 15.85 11.50 3.54
CA ASP A 23 14.95 10.42 3.12
C ASP A 23 15.20 9.13 3.93
N LEU A 24 16.47 8.82 4.18
CA LEU A 24 16.86 7.63 4.96
C LEU A 24 16.42 7.76 6.42
N GLU A 25 16.59 8.95 7.01
CA GLU A 25 16.16 9.20 8.39
C GLU A 25 14.63 9.12 8.52
N LEU A 26 13.89 9.71 7.59
CA LEU A 26 12.42 9.61 7.55
C LEU A 26 11.96 8.14 7.42
N LEU A 27 12.60 7.36 6.56
CA LEU A 27 12.28 5.94 6.42
C LEU A 27 12.55 5.17 7.71
N ARG A 28 13.68 5.45 8.37
CA ARG A 28 14.05 4.85 9.65
C ARG A 28 13.00 5.17 10.72
N GLU A 29 12.62 6.43 10.85
CA GLU A 29 11.60 6.88 11.81
C GLU A 29 10.26 6.15 11.59
N ILE A 30 9.78 6.11 10.34
CA ILE A 30 8.51 5.45 9.99
C ILE A 30 8.56 3.93 10.25
N MET A 31 9.73 3.30 10.06
CA MET A 31 9.88 1.86 10.29
C MET A 31 9.94 1.52 11.78
N GLU A 32 10.57 2.36 12.60
CA GLU A 32 10.67 2.14 14.05
C GLU A 32 9.40 2.57 14.80
N ASN A 33 8.79 3.68 14.38
CA ASN A 33 7.62 4.30 15.01
C ASN A 33 6.49 4.46 13.99
N PRO A 34 5.95 3.36 13.45
CA PRO A 34 4.94 3.47 12.44
C PRO A 34 3.67 4.11 13.02
N PRO A 35 3.02 5.05 12.32
CA PRO A 35 1.76 5.67 12.75
C PRO A 35 0.57 4.72 12.56
N LEU A 36 0.72 3.48 13.03
CA LEU A 36 -0.22 2.37 12.90
C LEU A 36 -1.06 2.24 14.15
N GLN A 37 -2.37 2.20 13.97
CA GLN A 37 -3.28 1.77 15.02
C GLN A 37 -3.51 0.27 14.91
N ALA A 38 -3.26 -0.47 15.99
CA ALA A 38 -3.51 -1.90 16.05
C ALA A 38 -4.97 -2.22 15.73
N GLY A 39 -5.20 -3.28 14.95
CA GLY A 39 -6.54 -3.78 14.61
C GLY A 39 -7.24 -3.11 13.41
N TYR A 40 -6.61 -2.14 12.75
CA TYR A 40 -7.22 -1.41 11.61
C TYR A 40 -6.68 -1.80 10.23
N PHE A 41 -5.84 -2.83 10.16
CA PHE A 41 -5.36 -3.42 8.91
C PHE A 41 -5.47 -4.95 8.97
N PRO A 42 -5.69 -5.62 7.83
CA PRO A 42 -5.91 -7.06 7.80
C PRO A 42 -4.62 -7.83 8.08
N GLN A 43 -4.65 -8.68 9.10
CA GLN A 43 -3.56 -9.63 9.42
C GLN A 43 -3.92 -11.06 9.03
N THR A 44 -4.87 -11.21 8.11
CA THR A 44 -5.34 -12.51 7.61
C THR A 44 -4.15 -13.30 7.06
N LYS A 45 -4.00 -14.56 7.50
CA LYS A 45 -2.97 -15.46 7.00
C LYS A 45 -3.23 -15.80 5.53
N LEU A 46 -2.15 -15.95 4.76
CA LEU A 46 -2.29 -16.43 3.39
C LEU A 46 -2.84 -17.85 3.38
N PRO A 47 -3.77 -18.17 2.45
CA PRO A 47 -4.22 -19.53 2.26
C PRO A 47 -3.12 -20.40 1.65
N GLU A 48 -3.26 -21.72 1.79
CA GLU A 48 -2.41 -22.67 1.08
C GLU A 48 -2.58 -22.55 -0.44
N GLY A 49 -1.47 -22.45 -1.16
CA GLY A 49 -1.50 -22.35 -2.62
C GLY A 49 -0.11 -22.44 -3.23
N VAL A 50 0.00 -23.04 -4.41
CA VAL A 50 1.29 -23.27 -5.09
C VAL A 50 2.06 -21.95 -5.27
N ASN A 51 1.39 -20.89 -5.68
CA ASN A 51 1.98 -19.56 -5.87
C ASN A 51 2.21 -18.79 -4.56
N LEU A 52 1.53 -19.16 -3.48
CA LEU A 52 1.62 -18.49 -2.17
C LEU A 52 2.73 -19.06 -1.29
N ARG A 53 3.20 -20.28 -1.58
CA ARG A 53 4.32 -20.91 -0.86
C ARG A 53 5.62 -20.13 -0.97
N GLN A 54 5.88 -19.46 -2.10
CA GLN A 54 7.13 -18.70 -2.28
C GLN A 54 7.17 -17.46 -1.39
N PRO A 55 6.14 -16.57 -1.37
CA PRO A 55 6.06 -15.48 -0.39
C PRO A 55 6.16 -15.94 1.07
N VAL A 56 5.43 -17.01 1.44
CA VAL A 56 5.44 -17.56 2.81
C VAL A 56 6.85 -17.99 3.23
N LYS A 57 7.60 -18.67 2.34
CA LYS A 57 9.00 -19.06 2.60
C LYS A 57 9.91 -17.85 2.82
N HIS A 58 9.56 -16.69 2.28
CA HIS A 58 10.26 -15.42 2.50
C HIS A 58 9.70 -14.61 3.67
N GLY A 59 8.83 -15.20 4.51
CA GLY A 59 8.29 -14.58 5.71
C GLY A 59 7.01 -13.76 5.50
N LEU A 60 6.50 -13.70 4.26
CA LEU A 60 5.24 -13.01 3.90
C LEU A 60 4.07 -13.99 4.06
N ASP A 61 3.67 -14.25 5.30
CA ASP A 61 2.65 -15.25 5.65
C ASP A 61 1.27 -14.66 5.98
N SER A 62 1.12 -13.34 5.96
CA SER A 62 -0.13 -12.61 6.19
C SER A 62 -0.22 -11.38 5.28
N ILE A 63 -1.45 -10.91 5.04
CA ILE A 63 -1.73 -9.81 4.10
C ILE A 63 -0.98 -8.53 4.47
N ASP A 64 -0.90 -8.17 5.74
CA ASP A 64 -0.20 -6.97 6.23
C ASP A 64 1.29 -6.95 5.83
N LYS A 65 1.95 -8.11 5.76
CA LYS A 65 3.37 -8.19 5.45
C LYS A 65 3.73 -7.83 4.01
N PHE A 66 2.75 -7.76 3.10
CA PHE A 66 2.97 -7.28 1.73
C PHE A 66 3.07 -5.76 1.61
N TYR A 67 2.85 -5.04 2.70
CA TYR A 67 2.79 -3.59 2.71
C TYR A 67 3.84 -3.02 3.68
N THR A 68 4.35 -1.84 3.36
CA THR A 68 5.18 -1.09 4.30
C THR A 68 4.32 -0.55 5.44
N PRO A 69 4.90 -0.23 6.62
CA PRO A 69 4.13 0.39 7.70
C PRO A 69 3.46 1.70 7.29
N ARG A 70 4.09 2.48 6.41
CA ARG A 70 3.48 3.69 5.81
C ARG A 70 2.23 3.37 5.00
N ASN A 71 2.29 2.36 4.15
CA ASN A 71 1.16 1.94 3.31
C ASN A 71 -0.01 1.49 4.20
N LEU A 72 0.28 0.66 5.20
CA LEU A 72 -0.72 0.19 6.16
C LEU A 72 -1.35 1.36 6.92
N ALA A 73 -0.55 2.31 7.40
CA ALA A 73 -1.07 3.47 8.14
C ALA A 73 -1.98 4.33 7.25
N ALA A 74 -1.50 4.72 6.07
CA ALA A 74 -2.28 5.54 5.15
C ALA A 74 -3.64 4.89 4.79
N MET A 75 -3.62 3.60 4.43
CA MET A 75 -4.85 2.89 4.05
C MET A 75 -5.80 2.69 5.23
N SER A 76 -5.26 2.39 6.43
CA SER A 76 -6.06 2.24 7.65
C SER A 76 -6.74 3.56 8.04
N HIS A 77 -6.01 4.68 7.98
CA HIS A 77 -6.56 6.00 8.31
C HIS A 77 -7.62 6.44 7.31
N LEU A 78 -7.40 6.23 6.00
CA LEU A 78 -8.40 6.50 4.97
C LEU A 78 -9.66 5.66 5.19
N TRP A 79 -9.50 4.36 5.43
CA TRP A 79 -10.62 3.48 5.70
C TRP A 79 -11.40 3.92 6.95
N GLN A 80 -10.71 4.26 8.04
CA GLN A 80 -11.36 4.79 9.24
C GLN A 80 -12.13 6.08 8.96
N ALA A 81 -11.54 7.02 8.20
CA ALA A 81 -12.21 8.27 7.85
C ALA A 81 -13.50 8.00 7.07
N ILE A 82 -13.48 7.04 6.15
CA ILE A 82 -14.66 6.62 5.39
C ILE A 82 -15.75 6.06 6.32
N GLN A 83 -15.38 5.20 7.29
CA GLN A 83 -16.32 4.61 8.24
C GLN A 83 -16.93 5.63 9.23
N ARG A 84 -16.36 6.84 9.33
CA ARG A 84 -16.88 7.93 10.19
C ARG A 84 -17.79 8.91 9.45
N ILE A 85 -18.00 8.74 8.14
CA ILE A 85 -18.94 9.57 7.37
C ILE A 85 -20.37 9.21 7.80
N GLU A 86 -21.12 10.19 8.29
CA GLU A 86 -22.49 9.98 8.80
C GLU A 86 -23.49 9.68 7.68
N ASP A 87 -23.35 10.32 6.51
CA ASP A 87 -24.17 10.04 5.34
C ASP A 87 -23.75 8.68 4.73
N THR A 88 -24.65 7.70 4.85
CA THR A 88 -24.41 6.33 4.41
C THR A 88 -24.21 6.21 2.89
N ASN A 89 -24.87 7.05 2.09
CA ASN A 89 -24.68 7.06 0.64
C ASN A 89 -23.32 7.64 0.28
N LEU A 90 -22.92 8.75 0.91
CA LEU A 90 -21.61 9.33 0.71
C LEU A 90 -20.50 8.37 1.15
N ALA A 91 -20.64 7.73 2.32
CA ALA A 91 -19.72 6.72 2.81
C ALA A 91 -19.54 5.58 1.80
N ALA A 92 -20.65 5.08 1.23
CA ALA A 92 -20.62 4.03 0.21
C ALA A 92 -19.91 4.49 -1.08
N TYR A 93 -20.17 5.70 -1.58
CA TYR A 93 -19.49 6.23 -2.76
C TYR A 93 -17.99 6.40 -2.56
N VAL A 94 -17.56 6.90 -1.40
CA VAL A 94 -16.13 7.06 -1.08
C VAL A 94 -15.46 5.70 -0.88
N ALA A 95 -16.11 4.76 -0.17
CA ALA A 95 -15.63 3.39 -0.03
C ALA A 95 -15.47 2.69 -1.40
N PHE A 96 -16.43 2.88 -2.30
CA PHE A 96 -16.35 2.39 -3.66
C PHE A 96 -15.18 3.03 -4.42
N ALA A 97 -15.03 4.35 -4.39
CA ALA A 97 -13.89 5.02 -5.05
C ALA A 97 -12.55 4.53 -4.51
N PHE A 98 -12.42 4.36 -3.20
CA PHE A 98 -11.22 3.88 -2.53
C PHE A 98 -10.84 2.45 -2.93
N THR A 99 -11.82 1.55 -3.04
CA THR A 99 -11.59 0.12 -3.34
C THR A 99 -11.59 -0.22 -4.83
N SER A 100 -12.24 0.60 -5.68
CA SER A 100 -12.42 0.32 -7.11
C SER A 100 -11.19 0.58 -7.97
N LEU A 101 -10.20 1.35 -7.48
CA LEU A 101 -8.96 1.64 -8.23
C LEU A 101 -8.16 0.38 -8.57
N TYR A 102 -8.32 -0.70 -7.81
CA TYR A 102 -7.62 -1.97 -8.07
C TYR A 102 -8.18 -2.75 -9.28
N GLN A 103 -9.48 -2.58 -9.60
CA GLN A 103 -10.15 -3.43 -10.60
C GLN A 103 -10.16 -2.86 -12.02
N ARG A 104 -9.73 -1.61 -12.26
CA ARG A 104 -9.82 -0.97 -13.59
C ARG A 104 -8.49 -0.85 -14.35
N VAL A 105 -7.43 -1.48 -13.86
CA VAL A 105 -6.10 -1.46 -14.50
C VAL A 105 -5.76 -2.77 -15.20
N THR A 106 -6.67 -3.75 -15.20
CA THR A 106 -6.50 -5.04 -15.88
C THR A 106 -7.52 -5.21 -17.00
N ASP A 107 -7.31 -4.49 -18.11
CA ASP A 107 -7.80 -4.95 -19.41
C ASP A 107 -6.92 -6.14 -19.82
N PHE A 108 -7.45 -7.36 -19.71
CA PHE A 108 -6.88 -8.50 -20.42
C PHE A 108 -7.57 -8.59 -21.80
N PRO A 109 -6.83 -8.58 -22.92
CA PRO A 109 -7.36 -8.92 -24.23
C PRO A 109 -7.79 -10.39 -24.32
#